data_AF-A0A7S2MWJ9-F1
#
_entry.id   AF-A0A7S2MWJ9-F1
#
_cell.length_a   1.000
_cell.length_b   1.000
_cell.length_c   1.000
_cell.angle_alpha   90.00
_cell.angle_beta   90.00
_cell.angle_gamma   90.00
#
_symmetry.space_group_name_H-M   'P 1'
#
loop_
_entity.id
_entity.type
_entity.pdbx_description
1 polymer ?
#
loop_
_entity_poly.entity_id
_entity_poly.type
_entity_poly.pdbx_seq_one_letter_code
_entity_poly.pdbx_strand_id
1 'polypeptide(L)'
;WTIRPAAFAQPPIPPNQSPENSISKETQQQLLQEYEAFANELADAARNAILPYWRLPPSSLQTESKYESGRSLSQTISPVTAADRSAEAAMRTLIESRYPSHGIIGEEYGSVRTDADWVWVLDPIDGTKSFMTGKPLFGTLIGVLYKGIP
;
A
#
# COMPACT_ATOMS: atom_id res chain seq x y z
N TRP A 1 41.73 41.74 7.10
CA TRP A 1 41.19 40.40 7.30
C TRP A 1 39.74 40.36 6.87
N THR A 2 39.47 40.12 5.58
CA THR A 2 38.14 39.76 5.07
C THR A 2 38.35 38.72 3.99
N ILE A 3 37.98 37.47 4.29
CA ILE A 3 38.00 36.36 3.33
C ILE A 3 36.69 36.44 2.54
N ARG A 4 36.77 36.56 1.21
CA ARG A 4 35.62 36.36 0.31
C ARG A 4 35.46 34.85 0.08
N PRO A 5 34.24 34.29 0.14
CA PRO A 5 34.05 32.87 -0.17
C PRO A 5 34.30 32.64 -1.66
N ALA A 6 35.03 31.57 -1.98
CA ALA A 6 35.26 31.10 -3.33
C ALA A 6 33.92 30.62 -3.92
N ALA A 7 33.56 31.13 -5.10
CA ALA A 7 32.44 30.63 -5.87
C ALA A 7 32.76 29.18 -6.30
N PHE A 8 31.96 28.23 -5.83
CA PHE A 8 31.94 26.88 -6.40
C PHE A 8 31.46 26.99 -7.86
N ALA A 9 32.38 26.84 -8.81
CA ALA A 9 32.04 26.67 -10.21
C ALA A 9 31.32 25.32 -10.35
N GLN A 10 30.07 25.32 -10.81
CA GLN A 10 29.40 24.08 -11.16
C GLN A 10 30.08 23.46 -12.39
N PRO A 11 30.30 22.14 -12.43
CA PRO A 11 30.84 21.48 -13.61
C PRO A 11 29.90 21.67 -14.81
N PRO A 12 30.41 21.70 -16.05
CA PRO A 12 29.59 21.87 -17.24
C PRO A 12 28.56 20.74 -17.34
N ILE A 13 27.30 21.13 -17.52
CA ILE A 13 26.18 20.22 -17.77
C ILE A 13 26.51 19.42 -19.04
N PRO A 14 26.51 18.07 -19.02
CA PRO A 14 26.77 17.27 -20.20
C PRO A 14 25.67 17.50 -21.25
N PRO A 15 26.03 17.74 -22.53
CA PRO A 15 25.05 18.00 -23.58
C PRO A 15 24.51 16.68 -24.12
N ASN A 16 23.64 16.00 -23.35
CA ASN A 16 22.71 15.01 -23.88
C ASN A 16 21.62 14.66 -22.86
N GLN A 17 20.59 15.49 -22.76
CA GLN A 17 19.26 15.01 -22.37
C GLN A 17 18.47 14.91 -23.67
N SER A 18 18.55 13.73 -24.30
CA SER A 18 17.73 13.37 -25.45
C SER A 18 16.23 13.51 -25.10
N PRO A 19 15.37 13.85 -26.07
CA PRO A 19 13.96 14.15 -25.86
C PRO A 19 13.16 12.84 -25.75
N GLU A 20 13.24 12.14 -24.63
CA GLU A 20 12.42 10.94 -24.40
C GLU A 20 11.42 11.17 -23.26
N ASN A 21 10.14 11.21 -23.66
CA ASN A 21 8.94 11.00 -22.85
C ASN A 21 8.53 12.07 -21.84
N SER A 22 8.28 13.30 -22.28
CA SER A 22 7.26 14.12 -21.64
C SER A 22 5.88 13.59 -22.06
N ILE A 23 5.29 12.70 -21.25
CA ILE A 23 3.88 12.31 -21.36
C ILE A 23 3.05 13.61 -21.41
N SER A 24 2.11 13.73 -22.36
CA SER A 24 1.29 14.94 -22.44
C SER A 24 0.49 15.13 -21.16
N LYS A 25 0.19 16.39 -20.81
CA LYS A 25 -0.58 16.69 -19.60
C LYS A 25 -1.94 16.00 -19.61
N GLU A 26 -2.53 15.86 -20.79
CA GLU A 26 -3.80 15.16 -21.00
C GLU A 26 -3.68 13.66 -20.66
N THR A 27 -2.62 12.99 -21.12
CA THR A 27 -2.39 11.57 -20.80
C THR A 27 -2.07 11.39 -19.31
N GLN A 28 -1.30 12.30 -18.70
CA GLN A 28 -1.07 12.26 -17.27
C GLN A 28 -2.39 12.40 -16.48
N GLN A 29 -3.26 13.32 -16.89
CA GLN A 29 -4.55 13.51 -16.24
C GLN A 29 -5.47 12.30 -16.39
N GLN A 30 -5.45 11.64 -17.55
CA GLN A 30 -6.22 10.41 -17.80
C GLN A 30 -5.74 9.27 -16.92
N LEU A 31 -4.43 9.07 -16.79
CA LEU A 31 -3.84 8.05 -15.91
C LEU A 31 -4.20 8.30 -14.45
N LEU A 32 -4.15 9.56 -14.00
CA LEU A 32 -4.55 9.91 -12.63
C LEU A 32 -6.02 9.58 -12.37
N GLN A 33 -6.92 9.91 -13.31
CA GLN A 33 -8.33 9.57 -13.18
C GLN A 33 -8.58 8.06 -13.18
N GLU A 34 -7.85 7.32 -14.02
CA GLU A 34 -7.91 5.86 -14.06
C GLU A 34 -7.48 5.25 -12.72
N TYR A 35 -6.33 5.67 -12.18
CA TYR A 35 -5.81 5.15 -10.91
C TYR A 35 -6.62 5.59 -9.70
N GLU A 36 -7.20 6.80 -9.72
CA GLU A 36 -8.16 7.22 -8.70
C GLU A 36 -9.42 6.34 -8.73
N ALA A 37 -9.98 6.08 -9.91
CA ALA A 37 -11.14 5.20 -10.07
C ALA A 37 -10.82 3.78 -9.58
N PHE A 38 -9.64 3.27 -9.92
CA PHE A 38 -9.21 1.95 -9.47
C PHE A 38 -8.92 1.90 -7.97
N ALA A 39 -8.35 2.95 -7.38
CA ALA A 39 -8.15 3.05 -5.94
C ALA A 39 -9.49 3.00 -5.18
N ASN A 40 -10.55 3.60 -5.72
CA ASN A 40 -11.90 3.49 -5.16
C ASN A 40 -12.43 2.05 -5.23
N GLU A 41 -12.19 1.33 -6.33
CA GLU A 41 -12.56 -0.09 -6.45
C GLU A 41 -11.81 -0.96 -5.42
N LEU A 42 -10.52 -0.68 -5.20
CA LEU A 42 -9.73 -1.34 -4.16
C LEU A 42 -10.28 -1.04 -2.76
N ALA A 43 -10.67 0.21 -2.48
CA ALA A 43 -11.28 0.60 -1.21
C ALA A 43 -12.61 -0.12 -0.97
N ASP A 44 -13.44 -0.29 -2.00
CA ASP A 44 -14.69 -1.06 -1.90
C ASP A 44 -14.43 -2.56 -1.68
N ALA A 45 -13.41 -3.12 -2.32
CA ALA A 45 -12.99 -4.50 -2.09
C ALA A 45 -12.49 -4.72 -0.66
N ALA A 46 -11.64 -3.81 -0.15
CA ALA A 46 -11.18 -3.83 1.23
C ALA A 46 -12.35 -3.72 2.21
N ARG A 47 -13.28 -2.79 1.99
CA ARG A 47 -14.50 -2.65 2.80
C ARG A 47 -15.29 -3.95 2.87
N ASN A 48 -15.55 -4.59 1.72
CA ASN A 48 -16.31 -5.84 1.67
C ASN A 48 -15.59 -6.99 2.39
N ALA A 49 -14.26 -7.00 2.38
CA ALA A 49 -13.44 -7.96 3.10
C ALA A 49 -13.40 -7.68 4.61
N ILE A 50 -13.43 -6.41 5.04
CA ILE A 50 -13.34 -6.00 6.46
C ILE A 50 -14.69 -6.12 7.18
N LEU A 51 -15.79 -5.73 6.53
CA LEU A 51 -17.11 -5.65 7.15
C LEU A 51 -17.58 -6.94 7.87
N PRO A 52 -17.31 -8.16 7.37
CA PRO A 52 -17.66 -9.39 8.07
C PRO A 52 -16.99 -9.53 9.45
N TYR A 53 -15.83 -8.90 9.66
CA TYR A 53 -15.08 -8.94 10.91
C TYR A 53 -15.44 -7.78 11.86
N TRP A 54 -16.07 -6.73 11.34
CA TRP A 54 -16.45 -5.56 12.11
C TRP A 54 -17.49 -5.92 13.18
N ARG A 55 -17.20 -5.57 14.45
CA ARG A 55 -18.04 -5.85 15.63
C ARG A 55 -18.23 -7.33 15.98
N LEU A 56 -17.47 -8.24 15.38
CA LEU A 56 -17.41 -9.60 15.89
C LEU A 56 -16.76 -9.59 17.29
N PRO A 57 -17.34 -10.28 18.28
CA PRO A 57 -16.66 -10.44 19.55
C PRO A 57 -15.31 -11.16 19.36
N PRO A 58 -14.28 -10.85 20.17
CA PRO A 58 -12.96 -11.48 20.04
C PRO A 58 -12.98 -13.02 20.12
N SER A 59 -14.02 -13.61 20.70
CA SER A 59 -14.25 -15.05 20.79
C SER A 59 -14.83 -15.68 19.51
N SER A 60 -15.19 -14.89 18.50
CA SER A 60 -15.83 -15.37 17.26
C SER A 60 -14.86 -16.00 16.27
N LEU A 61 -13.55 -15.77 16.41
CA LEU A 61 -12.55 -16.37 15.55
C LEU A 61 -11.81 -17.47 16.28
N GLN A 62 -11.78 -18.65 15.66
CA GLN A 62 -11.11 -19.83 16.20
C GLN A 62 -9.60 -19.62 16.16
N THR A 63 -8.94 -19.89 17.27
CA THR A 63 -7.49 -19.93 17.37
C THR A 63 -6.94 -21.03 16.46
N GLU A 64 -6.12 -20.68 15.47
CA GLU A 64 -5.29 -21.67 14.81
C GLU A 64 -4.10 -22.02 15.71
N SER A 65 -4.05 -23.26 16.19
CA SER A 65 -2.89 -23.76 16.91
C SER A 65 -1.78 -24.15 15.93
N LYS A 66 -0.74 -23.32 15.80
CA LYS A 66 0.52 -23.76 15.20
C LYS A 66 1.38 -24.41 16.27
N TYR A 67 1.74 -25.67 16.04
CA TYR A 67 2.70 -26.40 16.86
C TYR A 67 4.07 -26.29 16.22
N GLU A 68 4.98 -25.56 16.87
CA GLU A 68 6.38 -25.47 16.43
C GLU A 68 7.28 -25.85 17.62
N SER A 69 8.18 -26.81 17.40
CA SER A 69 9.17 -27.27 18.39
C SER A 69 8.60 -27.64 19.77
N GLY A 70 7.45 -28.33 19.82
CA GLY A 70 6.85 -28.85 21.06
C GLY A 70 6.24 -27.78 21.97
N ARG A 71 6.14 -26.52 21.53
CA ARG A 71 5.36 -25.47 22.19
C ARG A 71 4.09 -25.23 21.39
N SER A 72 2.95 -25.23 22.08
CA SER A 72 1.70 -24.71 21.49
C SER A 72 1.83 -23.19 21.40
N LEU A 73 2.14 -22.69 20.20
CA LEU A 73 2.02 -21.28 19.88
C LEU A 73 0.57 -21.05 19.48
N SER A 74 -0.28 -20.86 20.48
CA SER A 74 -1.60 -20.28 20.28
C SER A 74 -1.41 -18.82 19.86
N GLN A 75 -1.12 -18.58 18.58
CA GLN A 75 -1.29 -17.24 18.03
C GLN A 75 -2.78 -16.99 17.95
N THR A 76 -3.31 -16.24 18.91
CA THR A 76 -4.64 -15.66 18.81
C THR A 76 -4.63 -14.73 17.59
N ILE A 77 -5.08 -15.22 16.43
CA ILE A 77 -5.31 -14.37 15.26
C ILE A 77 -6.45 -13.46 15.68
N SER A 78 -6.11 -12.22 16.00
CA SER A 78 -7.12 -11.24 16.38
C SER A 78 -8.06 -11.00 15.19
N PRO A 79 -9.34 -10.66 15.43
CA PRO A 79 -10.26 -10.32 14.33
C PRO A 79 -9.78 -9.19 13.44
N VAL A 80 -8.95 -8.30 13.97
CA VAL A 80 -8.33 -7.24 13.17
C VAL A 80 -7.27 -7.82 12.23
N THR A 81 -6.38 -8.69 12.69
CA THR A 81 -5.39 -9.37 11.83
C THR A 81 -6.05 -10.21 10.72
N ALA A 82 -7.18 -10.86 11.00
CA ALA A 82 -7.91 -11.60 9.98
C ALA A 82 -8.55 -10.66 8.94
N ALA A 83 -9.09 -9.52 9.38
CA ALA A 83 -9.66 -8.49 8.52
C ALA A 83 -8.59 -7.83 7.63
N ASP A 84 -7.45 -7.45 8.22
CA ASP A 84 -6.30 -6.85 7.52
C ASP A 84 -5.81 -7.76 6.40
N ARG A 85 -5.57 -9.04 6.72
CA ARG A 85 -5.14 -10.03 5.75
C ARG A 85 -6.17 -10.24 4.64
N SER A 86 -7.44 -10.35 4.99
CA SER A 86 -8.51 -10.55 4.00
C SER A 86 -8.59 -9.38 3.02
N ALA A 87 -8.51 -8.14 3.54
CA ALA A 87 -8.55 -6.94 2.72
C ALA A 87 -7.31 -6.77 1.85
N GLU A 88 -6.12 -6.99 2.39
CA GLU A 88 -4.90 -6.92 1.60
C GLU A 88 -4.88 -7.98 0.48
N ALA A 89 -5.34 -9.20 0.76
CA ALA A 89 -5.45 -10.26 -0.24
C ALA A 89 -6.43 -9.90 -1.36
N ALA A 90 -7.59 -9.32 -1.01
CA ALA A 90 -8.59 -8.87 -1.98
C ALA A 90 -8.03 -7.77 -2.90
N MET A 91 -7.38 -6.75 -2.33
CA MET A 91 -6.76 -5.67 -3.09
C MET A 91 -5.63 -6.18 -3.98
N ARG A 92 -4.74 -7.04 -3.45
CA ARG A 92 -3.65 -7.65 -4.22
C ARG A 92 -4.16 -8.41 -5.44
N THR A 93 -5.19 -9.22 -5.26
CA THR A 93 -5.79 -10.01 -6.35
C THR A 93 -6.27 -9.10 -7.49
N LEU A 94 -6.89 -7.96 -7.16
CA LEU A 94 -7.35 -6.99 -8.16
C LEU A 94 -6.17 -6.28 -8.85
N ILE A 95 -5.16 -5.86 -8.09
CA ILE A 95 -3.96 -5.20 -8.64
C ILE A 95 -3.22 -6.13 -9.59
N GLU A 96 -2.97 -7.39 -9.19
CA GLU A 96 -2.23 -8.34 -10.02
C GLU A 96 -3.00 -8.75 -11.28
N SER A 97 -4.34 -8.77 -11.19
CA SER A 97 -5.21 -9.04 -12.35
C SER A 97 -5.21 -7.89 -13.35
N ARG A 98 -5.31 -6.64 -12.87
CA ARG A 98 -5.43 -5.47 -13.75
C ARG A 98 -4.08 -4.91 -14.21
N TYR A 99 -3.10 -4.95 -13.33
CA TYR A 99 -1.77 -4.37 -13.52
C TYR A 99 -0.67 -5.37 -13.10
N PRO A 100 -0.45 -6.45 -13.87
CA PRO A 100 0.51 -7.50 -13.51
C PRO A 100 1.97 -7.00 -13.44
N SER A 101 2.28 -5.86 -14.06
CA SER A 101 3.60 -5.21 -14.01
C SER A 101 3.79 -4.27 -12.82
N HIS A 102 2.74 -3.94 -12.07
CA HIS A 102 2.85 -3.01 -10.95
C HIS A 102 3.40 -3.70 -9.69
N GLY A 103 4.10 -2.92 -8.88
CA GLY A 103 4.55 -3.28 -7.54
C GLY A 103 3.45 -3.13 -6.51
N ILE A 104 3.63 -3.83 -5.38
CA ILE A 104 2.74 -3.75 -4.23
C ILE A 104 3.60 -3.73 -2.97
N ILE A 105 3.30 -2.82 -2.05
CA ILE A 105 3.84 -2.74 -0.70
C ILE A 105 2.63 -2.82 0.24
N GLY A 106 2.52 -3.89 1.03
CA GLY A 106 1.49 -4.04 2.05
C GLY A 106 2.09 -4.41 3.40
N GLU A 107 1.32 -4.22 4.47
CA GLU A 107 1.70 -4.53 5.85
C GLU A 107 1.74 -6.05 6.10
N GLU A 108 0.74 -6.79 5.60
CA GLU A 108 0.47 -8.17 6.03
C GLU A 108 1.24 -9.22 5.24
N TYR A 109 1.35 -9.05 3.93
CA TYR A 109 1.97 -10.03 3.03
C TYR A 109 3.27 -9.53 2.38
N GLY A 110 3.89 -8.47 2.94
CA GLY A 110 5.19 -7.95 2.51
C GLY A 110 5.14 -7.17 1.21
N SER A 111 6.23 -7.15 0.43
CA SER A 111 6.31 -6.36 -0.81
C SER A 111 6.65 -7.21 -2.03
N VAL A 112 6.17 -6.79 -3.20
CA VAL A 112 6.36 -7.45 -4.49
C VAL A 112 6.70 -6.38 -5.53
N ARG A 113 7.71 -6.64 -6.38
CA ARG A 113 8.09 -5.76 -7.51
C ARG A 113 8.26 -4.29 -7.09
N THR A 114 8.96 -4.03 -6.00
CA THR A 114 9.16 -2.67 -5.46
C THR A 114 9.99 -1.75 -6.36
N ASP A 115 10.66 -2.33 -7.37
CA ASP A 115 11.43 -1.68 -8.41
C ASP A 115 10.60 -1.35 -9.67
N ALA A 116 9.31 -1.68 -9.69
CA ALA A 116 8.42 -1.32 -10.79
C ALA A 116 8.22 0.20 -10.91
N ASP A 117 7.90 0.67 -12.12
CA ASP A 117 7.57 2.07 -12.37
C ASP A 117 6.36 2.54 -11.56
N TRP A 118 5.36 1.67 -11.37
CA TRP A 118 4.17 1.94 -10.58
C TRP A 118 4.11 1.00 -9.39
N VAL A 119 3.97 1.54 -8.18
CA VAL A 119 3.91 0.75 -6.95
C VAL A 119 2.70 1.18 -6.13
N TRP A 120 1.83 0.22 -5.78
CA TRP A 120 0.71 0.43 -4.89
C TRP A 120 1.13 0.23 -3.43
N VAL A 121 0.77 1.16 -2.55
CA VAL A 121 0.99 1.07 -1.11
C VAL A 121 -0.36 0.88 -0.43
N LEU A 122 -0.47 -0.19 0.36
CA LEU A 122 -1.72 -0.64 0.96
C LEU A 122 -1.58 -0.71 2.48
N ASP A 123 -2.48 -0.02 3.18
CA ASP A 123 -2.72 -0.16 4.61
C ASP A 123 -4.23 -0.46 4.80
N PRO A 124 -4.61 -1.73 4.99
CA PRO A 124 -6.01 -2.12 5.01
C PRO A 124 -6.82 -1.50 6.15
N ILE A 125 -6.25 -1.39 7.35
CA ILE A 125 -6.86 -0.83 8.57
C ILE A 125 -5.84 0.04 9.32
N ASP A 126 -5.73 1.31 8.92
CA ASP A 126 -5.07 2.32 9.73
C ASP A 126 -5.98 2.67 10.93
N GLY A 127 -5.43 2.60 12.13
CA GLY A 127 -6.20 2.75 13.37
C GLY A 127 -6.71 1.43 13.97
N THR A 128 -5.95 0.35 13.87
CA THR A 128 -6.17 -0.98 14.49
C THR A 128 -6.73 -0.92 15.93
N LYS A 129 -6.27 0.04 16.75
CA LYS A 129 -6.77 0.25 18.13
C LYS A 129 -8.23 0.74 18.18
N SER A 130 -8.62 1.61 17.26
CA SER A 130 -10.02 2.05 17.10
C SER A 130 -10.89 0.89 16.61
N PHE A 131 -10.34 0.08 15.69
CA PHE A 131 -11.04 -1.08 15.16
C PHE A 131 -11.38 -2.09 16.26
N MET A 132 -10.39 -2.48 17.06
CA MET A 132 -10.57 -3.43 18.18
C MET A 132 -11.52 -2.91 19.27
N THR A 133 -11.64 -1.59 19.44
CA THR A 133 -12.51 -0.98 20.47
C THR A 133 -13.90 -0.63 19.94
N GLY A 134 -14.23 -1.01 18.70
CA GLY A 134 -15.53 -0.76 18.08
C GLY A 134 -15.80 0.71 17.74
N LYS A 135 -14.76 1.55 17.73
CA LYS A 135 -14.86 2.96 17.34
C LYS A 135 -14.70 3.08 15.82
N PRO A 136 -15.58 3.85 15.12
CA PRO A 136 -15.54 3.97 13.66
C PRO A 136 -14.40 4.88 13.15
N LEU A 137 -13.30 4.98 13.89
CA LEU A 137 -12.14 5.82 13.57
C LEU A 137 -11.00 4.94 13.04
N PHE A 138 -11.28 4.23 11.96
CA PHE A 138 -10.31 3.48 11.18
C PHE A 138 -10.62 3.68 9.69
N GLY A 139 -9.63 3.49 8.84
CA GLY A 139 -9.78 3.63 7.39
C GLY A 139 -8.80 2.76 6.62
N THR A 140 -9.10 2.56 5.35
CA THR A 140 -8.17 1.92 4.40
C THR A 140 -7.37 3.01 3.71
N LEU A 141 -6.04 2.95 3.79
CA LEU A 141 -5.15 3.85 3.06
C LEU A 141 -4.62 3.16 1.81
N ILE A 142 -4.77 3.83 0.68
CA ILE A 142 -4.33 3.33 -0.63
C ILE A 142 -3.57 4.46 -1.31
N GLY A 143 -2.32 4.19 -1.66
CA GLY A 143 -1.46 5.09 -2.42
C GLY A 143 -0.93 4.41 -3.68
N VAL A 144 -0.58 5.20 -4.67
CA VAL A 144 0.16 4.75 -5.86
C VAL A 144 1.37 5.65 -6.04
N LEU A 145 2.52 5.08 -6.36
CA LEU A 145 3.75 5.82 -6.61
C LEU A 145 4.19 5.59 -8.05
N TYR A 146 4.61 6.66 -8.71
CA TYR A 146 5.35 6.60 -9.96
C TYR A 146 6.83 6.82 -9.72
N LYS A 147 7.67 5.82 -9.97
CA LYS A 147 9.13 5.87 -9.79
C LYS A 147 9.53 6.36 -8.39
N GLY A 148 8.79 5.90 -7.38
CA GLY A 148 8.98 6.26 -5.97
C GLY A 148 8.41 7.62 -5.56
N ILE A 149 7.67 8.31 -6.44
CA ILE A 149 7.02 9.60 -6.15
C ILE A 149 5.50 9.37 -6.06
N PRO A 150 4.84 9.74 -4.95
CA PRO A 150 3.37 9.67 -4.81
C PRO A 150 2.63 10.59 -5.79
#